data_AF-A0A9W7HDT8-F1
#
_entry.id   AF-A0A9W7HDT8-F1
#
_cell.length_a   1.000
_cell.length_b   1.000
_cell.length_c   1.000
_cell.angle_alpha   90.00
_cell.angle_beta   90.00
_cell.angle_gamma   90.00
#
_symmetry.space_group_name_H-M   'P 1'
#
loop_
_entity.id
_entity.type
_entity.pdbx_description
1 polymer ?
#
loop_
_entity_poly.entity_id
_entity_poly.type
_entity_poly.pdbx_seq_one_letter_code
_entity_poly.pdbx_strand_id
1 'polypeptide(L)'
;MTTNGNVANVSQWSITIFNGESYEFWSIKMKTLFKSQDLWDLVENGYTELDEEGRLRENKRKKSKALFFIQQAVHETVFLKLLQQIQRKKLGKSCKHHFKASLK
;
A
#
# COMPACT_ATOMS: atom_id res chain seq x y z
N MET A 1 26.81 8.48 -36.10
CA MET A 1 26.22 7.19 -35.67
C MET A 1 25.05 7.51 -34.75
N THR A 2 23.84 7.48 -35.31
CA THR A 2 22.59 7.74 -34.59
C THR A 2 22.16 6.47 -33.87
N THR A 3 21.99 6.51 -32.55
CA THR A 3 21.20 5.50 -31.84
C THR A 3 20.18 6.21 -30.97
N ASN A 4 18.96 6.27 -31.51
CA ASN A 4 17.75 6.56 -30.77
C ASN A 4 17.60 5.52 -29.65
N GLY A 5 17.89 5.93 -28.42
CA GLY A 5 17.36 5.26 -27.25
C GLY A 5 15.90 5.66 -27.11
N ASN A 6 15.00 4.89 -27.71
CA ASN A 6 13.59 4.91 -27.36
C ASN A 6 13.48 4.74 -25.84
N VAL A 7 13.28 5.85 -25.13
CA VAL A 7 12.74 5.85 -23.78
C VAL A 7 11.38 5.22 -23.92
N ALA A 8 11.31 3.91 -23.70
CA ALA A 8 10.08 3.16 -23.72
C ALA A 8 9.14 3.91 -22.78
N ASN A 9 8.16 4.57 -23.40
CA ASN A 9 7.08 5.27 -22.76
C ASN A 9 6.45 4.27 -21.80
N VAL A 10 6.84 4.34 -20.53
CA VAL A 10 6.07 3.75 -19.45
C VAL A 10 4.76 4.49 -19.57
N SER A 11 3.79 3.90 -20.25
CA SER A 11 2.43 4.41 -20.33
C SER A 11 2.09 4.84 -18.92
N GLN A 12 2.04 6.16 -18.69
CA GLN A 12 1.90 6.69 -17.35
C GLN A 12 0.45 6.41 -16.97
N TRP A 13 0.21 5.24 -16.39
CA TRP A 13 -1.06 4.92 -15.77
C TRP A 13 -1.24 5.99 -14.69
N SER A 14 -2.15 6.93 -14.95
CA SER A 14 -2.52 7.95 -13.99
C SER A 14 -3.12 7.23 -12.79
N ILE A 15 -2.29 7.05 -11.76
CA ILE A 15 -2.72 6.46 -10.50
C ILE A 15 -3.86 7.35 -10.01
N THR A 16 -5.04 6.77 -9.89
CA THR A 16 -6.20 7.53 -9.46
C THR A 16 -6.04 7.92 -8.00
N ILE A 17 -6.14 9.22 -7.72
CA ILE A 17 -6.03 9.76 -6.36
C ILE A 17 -7.37 9.56 -5.65
N PHE A 18 -7.34 8.86 -4.52
CA PHE A 18 -8.47 8.72 -3.62
C PHE A 18 -8.61 9.98 -2.76
N ASN A 19 -9.71 10.70 -2.95
CA ASN A 19 -10.05 11.91 -2.20
C ASN A 19 -11.03 11.63 -1.03
N GLY A 20 -11.41 10.37 -0.81
CA GLY A 20 -12.38 9.96 0.21
C GLY A 20 -13.76 9.59 -0.35
N GLU A 21 -14.01 9.83 -1.65
CA GLU A 21 -15.26 9.49 -2.32
C GLU A 21 -15.06 8.33 -3.31
N SER A 22 -16.16 7.66 -3.68
CA SER A 22 -16.17 6.60 -4.70
C SER A 22 -15.14 5.49 -4.46
N TYR A 23 -15.02 5.03 -3.21
CA TYR A 23 -14.08 3.97 -2.80
C TYR A 23 -14.20 2.73 -3.67
N GLU A 24 -15.41 2.32 -4.06
CA GLU A 24 -15.61 1.15 -4.92
C GLU A 24 -14.87 1.29 -6.26
N PHE A 25 -15.08 2.39 -6.98
CA PHE A 25 -14.38 2.66 -8.24
C PHE A 25 -12.86 2.77 -8.06
N TRP A 26 -12.42 3.44 -7.00
CA TRP A 26 -10.99 3.57 -6.71
C TRP A 26 -10.36 2.20 -6.40
N SER A 27 -11.00 1.37 -5.57
CA SER A 27 -10.51 0.06 -5.18
C SER A 27 -10.42 -0.89 -6.37
N ILE A 28 -11.36 -0.84 -7.33
CA ILE A 28 -11.31 -1.60 -8.58
C ILE A 28 -10.07 -1.19 -9.40
N LYS A 29 -9.82 0.11 -9.56
CA LYS A 29 -8.66 0.60 -10.31
C LYS A 29 -7.34 0.22 -9.65
N MET A 30 -7.25 0.34 -8.32
CA MET A 30 -6.07 -0.09 -7.56
C MET A 30 -5.85 -1.60 -7.63
N LYS A 31 -6.90 -2.41 -7.55
CA LYS A 31 -6.81 -3.86 -7.72
C LYS A 31 -6.26 -4.22 -9.11
N THR A 32 -6.75 -3.56 -10.16
CA THR A 32 -6.23 -3.75 -11.53
C THR A 32 -4.77 -3.33 -11.64
N LEU A 33 -4.37 -2.21 -11.03
CA LEU A 33 -2.98 -1.76 -10.98
C LEU A 33 -2.07 -2.78 -10.29
N PHE A 34 -2.44 -3.28 -9.11
CA PHE A 34 -1.61 -4.27 -8.41
C PHE A 34 -1.52 -5.59 -9.17
N LYS A 35 -2.59 -6.03 -9.84
CA LYS A 35 -2.56 -7.22 -10.69
C LYS A 35 -1.63 -7.03 -11.90
N SER A 36 -1.67 -5.87 -12.57
CA SER A 36 -0.79 -5.61 -13.72
C SER A 36 0.70 -5.52 -13.36
N GLN A 37 1.00 -5.28 -12.07
CA GLN A 37 2.36 -5.17 -11.55
C GLN A 37 2.84 -6.45 -10.84
N ASP A 38 2.04 -7.52 -10.83
CA ASP A 38 2.33 -8.77 -10.11
C ASP A 38 2.57 -8.53 -8.59
N LEU A 39 1.72 -7.65 -8.02
CA LEU A 39 1.77 -7.21 -6.63
C LEU A 39 0.56 -7.64 -5.81
N TRP A 40 -0.53 -8.09 -6.45
CA TRP A 40 -1.80 -8.34 -5.77
C TRP A 40 -1.68 -9.42 -4.69
N ASP A 41 -1.02 -10.53 -4.99
CA ASP A 41 -0.85 -11.63 -4.02
C ASP A 41 -0.07 -11.19 -2.78
N LEU A 42 0.93 -10.32 -2.96
CA LEU A 42 1.69 -9.73 -1.86
C LEU A 42 0.83 -8.80 -0.99
N VAL A 43 -0.06 -8.03 -1.61
CA VAL A 43 -0.94 -7.09 -0.92
C VAL A 43 -2.05 -7.83 -0.15
N GLU A 44 -2.60 -8.90 -0.73
CA GLU A 44 -3.70 -9.67 -0.15
C GLU A 44 -3.22 -10.65 0.92
N ASN A 45 -2.18 -11.43 0.63
CA ASN A 45 -1.73 -12.53 1.48
C ASN A 45 -0.51 -12.19 2.35
N GLY A 46 0.15 -11.05 2.08
CA GLY A 46 1.42 -10.70 2.72
C GLY A 46 2.58 -11.56 2.23
N TYR A 47 3.71 -11.49 2.94
CA TYR A 47 4.84 -12.41 2.74
C TYR A 47 5.37 -12.86 4.10
N THR A 48 5.90 -14.08 4.13
CA THR A 48 6.54 -14.66 5.31
C THR A 48 8.05 -14.43 5.22
N GLU A 49 8.68 -14.08 6.33
CA GLU A 49 10.14 -13.85 6.39
C GLU A 49 10.96 -15.14 6.21
N LEU A 50 10.31 -16.31 6.19
CA LEU A 50 10.92 -17.64 5.99
C LEU A 50 11.20 -17.97 4.51
N ASP A 51 10.92 -17.06 3.58
CA ASP A 51 11.21 -17.26 2.16
C ASP A 51 12.74 -17.24 1.92
N GLU A 52 13.23 -18.15 1.07
CA GLU A 52 14.64 -18.22 0.59
C GLU A 52 15.24 -16.83 0.30
N GLU A 53 16.53 -16.62 0.59
CA GLU A 53 17.24 -15.32 0.55
C GLU A 53 17.00 -14.50 -0.75
N GLY A 54 16.86 -15.19 -1.89
CA GLY A 54 16.53 -14.59 -3.19
C GLY A 54 15.10 -14.03 -3.26
N ARG A 55 14.12 -14.76 -2.70
CA ARG A 55 12.71 -14.36 -2.64
C ARG A 55 12.49 -13.21 -1.65
N LEU A 56 13.26 -13.14 -0.56
CA LEU A 56 13.23 -12.01 0.39
C LEU A 56 13.56 -10.67 -0.28
N ARG A 57 14.62 -10.63 -1.12
CA ARG A 57 15.01 -9.40 -1.83
C ARG A 57 13.93 -8.94 -2.80
N GLU A 58 13.35 -9.87 -3.55
CA GLU A 58 12.26 -9.56 -4.47
C GLU A 58 10.99 -9.11 -3.73
N ASN A 59 10.58 -9.81 -2.67
CA ASN A 59 9.44 -9.44 -1.86
C ASN A 59 9.61 -8.05 -1.25
N LYS A 60 10.81 -7.69 -0.77
CA LYS A 60 11.12 -6.34 -0.28
C LYS A 60 10.97 -5.27 -1.37
N ARG A 61 11.42 -5.57 -2.59
CA ARG A 61 11.25 -4.68 -3.76
C ARG A 61 9.77 -4.52 -4.11
N LYS A 62 9.03 -5.63 -4.24
CA LYS A 62 7.59 -5.64 -4.53
C LYS A 62 6.80 -4.90 -3.44
N LYS A 63 7.13 -5.08 -2.16
CA LYS A 63 6.53 -4.37 -1.02
C LYS A 63 6.74 -2.86 -1.12
N SER A 64 7.97 -2.44 -1.40
CA SER A 64 8.31 -1.02 -1.53
C SER A 64 7.55 -0.39 -2.71
N LYS A 65 7.45 -1.11 -3.83
CA LYS A 65 6.69 -0.67 -5.01
C LYS A 65 5.19 -0.59 -4.73
N ALA A 66 4.63 -1.57 -4.02
CA ALA A 66 3.23 -1.55 -3.63
C ALA A 66 2.92 -0.36 -2.71
N LEU A 67 3.79 -0.12 -1.72
CA LEU A 67 3.66 1.02 -0.82
C LEU A 67 3.70 2.36 -1.57
N PHE A 68 4.63 2.50 -2.52
CA PHE A 68 4.72 3.68 -3.36
C PHE A 68 3.42 3.95 -4.14
N PHE A 69 2.82 2.92 -4.74
CA PHE A 69 1.54 3.07 -5.43
C PHE A 69 0.41 3.51 -4.49
N ILE A 70 0.32 2.94 -3.29
CA ILE A 70 -0.68 3.36 -2.29
C ILE A 70 -0.48 4.83 -1.92
N GLN A 71 0.76 5.26 -1.69
CA GLN A 71 1.08 6.64 -1.33
C GLN A 71 0.69 7.62 -2.44
N GLN A 72 0.97 7.29 -3.71
CA GLN A 72 0.58 8.12 -4.86
C GLN A 72 -0.94 8.11 -5.10
N ALA A 73 -1.62 7.02 -4.72
CA ALA A 73 -3.04 6.83 -4.96
C ALA A 73 -3.96 7.43 -3.90
N VAL A 74 -3.43 8.08 -2.86
CA VAL A 74 -4.24 8.62 -1.76
C VAL A 74 -3.92 10.09 -1.58
N HIS A 75 -4.96 10.92 -1.54
CA HIS A 75 -4.81 12.34 -1.27
C HIS A 75 -4.23 12.54 0.15
N GLU A 76 -3.26 13.44 0.29
CA GLU A 76 -2.51 13.65 1.54
C GLU A 76 -3.44 13.86 2.76
N THR A 77 -4.52 14.63 2.58
CA THR A 77 -5.48 14.88 3.66
C THR A 77 -6.25 13.63 4.09
N VAL A 78 -6.52 12.69 3.18
CA VAL A 78 -7.16 11.40 3.48
C VAL A 78 -6.16 10.49 4.20
N PHE A 79 -4.92 10.46 3.74
CA PHE A 79 -3.83 9.71 4.37
C PHE A 79 -3.62 10.15 5.83
N LEU A 80 -3.52 11.47 6.07
CA LEU A 80 -3.37 12.03 7.42
C LEU A 80 -4.57 11.71 8.32
N LYS A 81 -5.80 11.80 7.80
CA LYS A 81 -7.01 11.41 8.54
C LYS A 81 -6.98 9.92 8.92
N LEU A 82 -6.59 9.03 8.01
CA LEU A 82 -6.46 7.60 8.29
C LEU A 82 -5.39 7.32 9.36
N LEU A 83 -4.23 7.97 9.27
CA LEU A 83 -3.19 7.87 10.28
C LEU A 83 -3.69 8.29 11.67
N GLN A 84 -4.37 9.44 11.77
CA GLN A 84 -4.96 9.89 13.02
C GLN A 84 -5.98 8.90 13.58
N GLN A 85 -6.84 8.32 12.74
CA GLN A 85 -7.81 7.31 13.16
C GLN A 85 -7.14 6.01 13.63
N ILE A 86 -6.08 5.56 12.95
CA ILE A 86 -5.29 4.39 13.36
C ILE A 86 -4.63 4.64 14.71
N GLN A 87 -4.01 5.81 14.91
CA GLN A 87 -3.39 6.18 16.18
C GLN A 87 -4.42 6.22 17.31
N ARG A 88 -5.57 6.89 17.10
CA ARG A 88 -6.68 6.92 18.07
C ARG A 88 -7.17 5.51 18.42
N LYS A 89 -7.34 4.62 17.44
CA LYS A 89 -7.74 3.22 17.69
C LYS A 89 -6.66 2.44 18.45
N LYS A 90 -5.38 2.65 18.14
CA LYS A 90 -4.25 1.99 18.83
C LYS A 90 -4.17 2.44 20.29
N LEU A 91 -4.26 3.75 20.54
CA LEU A 91 -4.35 4.35 21.87
C LEU A 91 -5.57 3.85 22.64
N GLY A 92 -6.75 3.82 22.02
CA GLY A 92 -7.97 3.30 22.64
C GLY A 92 -7.88 1.82 23.03
N LYS A 93 -7.22 0.98 22.22
CA LYS A 93 -6.95 -0.44 22.55
C LYS A 93 -5.97 -0.57 23.71
N SER A 94 -4.92 0.24 23.74
CA SER A 94 -3.95 0.28 24.85
C SER A 94 -4.63 0.69 26.18
N CYS A 95 -5.42 1.77 26.19
CA CYS A 95 -6.15 2.19 27.38
C CYS A 95 -7.13 1.13 27.89
N LYS A 96 -7.88 0.45 27.01
CA LYS A 96 -8.78 -0.65 27.40
C LYS A 96 -8.03 -1.84 27.99
N HIS A 97 -6.87 -2.19 27.44
CA HIS A 97 -6.04 -3.27 27.94
C HIS A 97 -5.52 -2.94 29.36
N HIS A 98 -4.99 -1.73 29.56
CA HIS A 98 -4.55 -1.26 30.88
C HIS A 98 -5.69 -1.21 31.90
N PHE A 99 -6.86 -0.68 31.51
CA PHE A 99 -8.02 -0.63 32.40
C PHE A 99 -8.52 -2.03 32.81
N LYS A 100 -8.57 -2.98 31.86
CA LYS A 100 -8.98 -4.36 32.13
C LYS A 100 -7.95 -5.14 32.96
N ALA A 101 -6.66 -4.84 32.81
CA ALA A 101 -5.59 -5.42 33.63
C ALA A 101 -5.59 -4.87 35.07
N SER A 102 -6.00 -3.63 35.27
CA SER A 102 -6.14 -3.03 36.61
C SER A 102 -7.39 -3.46 37.39
N LEU A 103 -8.34 -4.15 36.73
CA LEU A 103 -9.58 -4.65 37.33
C LEU A 103 -9.52 -6.15 37.68
N LYS A 104 -8.33 -6.75 37.63
CA LYS A 104 -8.09 -8.17 37.93
C LYS A 104 -7.00 -8.29 38.98
#